data_AF-A0A1I4QSQ4-F1
#
_entry.id   AF-A0A1I4QSQ4-F1
#
_cell.length_a   1.000
_cell.length_b   1.000
_cell.length_c   1.000
_cell.angle_alpha   90.00
_cell.angle_beta   90.00
_cell.angle_gamma   90.00
#
_symmetry.space_group_name_H-M   'P 1'
#
loop_
_entity.id
_entity.type
_entity.pdbx_description
1 polymer ?
#
loop_
_entity_poly.entity_id
_entity_poly.type
_entity_poly.pdbx_seq_one_letter_code
_entity_poly.pdbx_strand_id
1 'polypeptide(L)'
;MVPMIENYEAFRNELSMSKEDVVREVYRQNKDRISIKKEATAVKNLIRIIESTLRLANSKGFHAMTLRDLCSDSGMSMGGLYAYIRNKDDLIHLIQSHGFTITRRTLLHYTGEVDDVRDKLFSAIKAHLYLSELMRAWFYFSYMEAKTLPAPEKRDAVAIELEIEDIFLGVIEDGIEAGLYRPRNARLVASMIKALLQDWYLKRRKYRDQNVAVDDYAAFVRDVIESYLL
;
A
#
# COMPACT_ATOMS: atom_id res chain seq x y z
N MET A 1 15.21 -19.13 -4.19
CA MET A 1 13.89 -19.75 -4.41
C MET A 1 12.96 -18.58 -4.64
N VAL A 2 12.37 -18.48 -5.84
CA VAL A 2 11.55 -17.32 -6.22
C VAL A 2 10.42 -17.13 -5.20
N PRO A 3 10.21 -15.94 -4.63
CA PRO A 3 9.11 -15.71 -3.70
C PRO A 3 7.78 -15.95 -4.40
N MET A 4 7.06 -17.01 -4.01
CA MET A 4 5.75 -17.34 -4.56
C MET A 4 4.67 -17.07 -3.53
N ILE A 5 3.71 -16.24 -3.89
CA ILE A 5 2.51 -16.02 -3.06
C ILE A 5 1.58 -17.22 -3.24
N GLU A 6 1.54 -18.13 -2.28
CA GLU A 6 0.63 -19.28 -2.32
C GLU A 6 -0.82 -18.86 -2.10
N ASN A 7 -1.09 -18.14 -1.00
CA ASN A 7 -2.41 -17.62 -0.62
C ASN A 7 -2.27 -16.44 0.34
N TYR A 8 -3.39 -15.80 0.69
CA TYR A 8 -3.41 -14.65 1.58
C TYR A 8 -2.85 -14.92 2.98
N GLU A 9 -3.12 -16.09 3.56
CA GLU A 9 -2.65 -16.45 4.90
C GLU A 9 -1.13 -16.57 4.95
N ALA A 10 -0.52 -17.23 3.96
CA ALA A 10 0.94 -17.31 3.82
C ALA A 10 1.56 -15.91 3.66
N PHE A 11 1.00 -15.10 2.76
CA PHE A 11 1.43 -13.72 2.53
C PHE A 11 1.36 -12.86 3.81
N ARG A 12 0.26 -12.98 4.56
CA ARG A 12 0.05 -12.24 5.81
C ARG A 12 1.13 -12.59 6.84
N ASN A 13 1.47 -13.87 6.97
CA ASN A 13 2.46 -14.34 7.92
C ASN A 13 3.86 -13.82 7.58
N GLU A 14 4.25 -13.87 6.30
CA GLU A 14 5.53 -13.33 5.82
C GLU A 14 5.65 -11.82 6.07
N LEU A 15 4.64 -11.04 5.67
CA LEU A 15 4.69 -9.58 5.78
C LEU A 15 4.51 -9.04 7.20
N SER A 16 3.85 -9.79 8.09
CA SER A 16 3.70 -9.36 9.48
C SER A 16 5.06 -9.24 10.19
N MET A 17 6.09 -9.96 9.73
CA MET A 17 7.46 -9.83 10.23
C MET A 17 8.20 -8.61 9.65
N SER A 18 7.73 -8.03 8.53
CA SER A 18 8.40 -6.95 7.78
C SER A 18 7.91 -5.53 8.13
N LYS A 19 6.77 -5.39 8.82
CA LYS A 19 6.18 -4.07 9.12
C LYS A 19 7.11 -3.17 9.95
N GLU A 20 7.85 -3.74 10.89
CA GLU A 20 8.82 -2.99 11.70
C GLU A 20 9.98 -2.45 10.85
N ASP A 21 10.46 -3.23 9.88
CA ASP A 21 11.55 -2.84 8.99
C ASP A 21 11.16 -1.69 8.08
N VAL A 22 9.91 -1.65 7.62
CA VAL A 22 9.41 -0.49 6.86
C VAL A 22 9.34 0.74 7.75
N VAL A 23 8.83 0.64 8.98
CA VAL A 23 8.79 1.81 9.88
C VAL A 23 10.20 2.27 10.25
N ARG A 24 11.16 1.35 10.34
CA ARG A 24 12.59 1.65 10.53
C ARG A 24 13.16 2.42 9.34
N GLU A 25 12.80 2.07 8.13
CA GLU A 25 13.18 2.80 6.93
C GLU A 25 12.56 4.22 6.90
N VAL A 26 11.26 4.34 7.19
CA VAL A 26 10.57 5.62 7.32
C VAL A 26 11.25 6.51 8.36
N TYR A 27 11.61 5.95 9.53
CA TYR A 27 12.40 6.66 10.53
C TYR A 27 13.72 7.18 9.97
N ARG A 28 14.47 6.33 9.24
CA ARG A 28 15.76 6.69 8.66
C ARG A 28 15.66 7.79 7.62
N GLN A 29 14.60 7.78 6.82
CA GLN A 29 14.30 8.81 5.81
C GLN A 29 13.87 10.15 6.44
N ASN A 30 13.41 10.16 7.70
CA ASN A 30 12.90 11.34 8.40
C ASN A 30 13.75 11.73 9.63
N LYS A 31 15.05 11.37 9.66
CA LYS A 31 15.95 11.63 10.80
C LYS A 31 16.15 13.11 11.12
N ASP A 32 16.00 13.98 10.13
CA ASP A 32 16.06 15.43 10.23
C ASP A 32 14.81 16.01 10.92
N ARG A 33 13.66 15.33 10.77
CA ARG A 33 12.37 15.75 11.35
C ARG A 33 12.08 15.12 12.72
N ILE A 34 12.67 13.96 13.00
CA ILE A 34 12.43 13.21 14.24
C ILE A 34 13.55 13.50 15.27
N SER A 35 13.16 14.04 16.42
CA SER A 35 14.10 14.42 17.47
C SER A 35 14.66 13.23 18.26
N ILE A 36 13.95 12.10 18.26
CA ILE A 36 14.33 10.90 19.02
C ILE A 36 15.47 10.15 18.33
N LYS A 37 16.63 10.06 19.02
CA LYS A 37 17.86 9.46 18.47
C LYS A 37 17.95 7.94 18.62
N LYS A 38 17.28 7.36 19.62
CA LYS A 38 17.27 5.90 19.83
C LYS A 38 16.28 5.27 18.85
N GLU A 39 16.79 4.67 17.78
CA GLU A 39 16.01 4.09 16.67
C GLU A 39 14.90 3.15 17.15
N ALA A 40 15.20 2.18 18.02
CA ALA A 40 14.19 1.23 18.52
C ALA A 40 13.02 1.93 19.24
N THR A 41 13.30 2.99 20.01
CA THR A 41 12.26 3.79 20.66
C THR A 41 11.46 4.60 19.64
N ALA A 42 12.13 5.17 18.65
CA ALA A 42 11.49 5.95 17.60
C ALA A 42 10.54 5.08 16.76
N VAL A 43 11.01 3.92 16.30
CA VAL A 43 10.22 2.96 15.51
C VAL A 43 8.99 2.48 16.27
N LYS A 44 9.14 2.08 17.54
CA LYS A 44 8.00 1.66 18.38
C LYS A 44 6.93 2.75 18.49
N ASN A 45 7.33 4.01 18.67
CA ASN A 45 6.36 5.11 18.78
C ASN A 45 5.79 5.53 17.43
N LEU A 46 6.55 5.45 16.34
CA LEU A 46 6.04 5.67 14.99
C LEU A 46 4.94 4.66 14.63
N ILE A 47 5.11 3.37 14.97
CA ILE A 47 4.06 2.36 14.83
C ILE A 47 2.78 2.82 15.55
N ARG A 48 2.91 3.22 16.83
CA ARG A 48 1.77 3.72 17.62
C ARG A 48 1.11 4.94 16.98
N ILE A 49 1.90 5.91 16.50
CA ILE A 49 1.40 7.12 15.85
C ILE A 49 0.63 6.77 14.57
N ILE A 50 1.20 5.92 13.71
CA ILE A 50 0.61 5.52 12.43
C ILE A 50 -0.71 4.77 12.68
N GLU A 51 -0.71 3.75 13.55
CA GLU A 51 -1.90 2.98 13.85
C GLU A 51 -3.02 3.82 14.47
N SER A 52 -2.69 4.68 15.43
CA SER A 52 -3.66 5.57 16.08
C SER A 52 -4.25 6.56 15.08
N THR A 53 -3.42 7.09 14.17
CA THR A 53 -3.90 8.00 13.14
C THR A 53 -4.82 7.29 12.15
N LEU A 54 -4.46 6.10 11.68
CA LEU A 54 -5.31 5.32 10.79
C LEU A 54 -6.65 4.98 11.44
N ARG A 55 -6.68 4.61 12.73
CA ARG A 55 -7.92 4.39 13.47
C ARG A 55 -8.79 5.65 13.53
N LEU A 56 -8.22 6.78 13.95
CA LEU A 56 -8.95 8.04 14.09
C LEU A 56 -9.43 8.59 12.75
N ALA A 57 -8.58 8.53 11.72
CA ALA A 57 -8.93 9.01 10.39
C ALA A 57 -10.05 8.17 9.75
N ASN A 58 -10.02 6.85 9.92
CA ASN A 58 -11.09 5.97 9.42
C ASN A 58 -12.40 6.09 10.22
N SER A 59 -12.36 6.54 11.49
CA SER A 59 -13.57 6.65 12.32
C SER A 59 -14.28 8.00 12.20
N LYS A 60 -13.54 9.12 12.12
CA LYS A 60 -14.12 10.47 12.07
C LYS A 60 -13.59 11.39 10.97
N GLY A 61 -12.66 10.90 10.14
CA GLY A 61 -12.01 11.67 9.08
C GLY A 61 -10.72 12.34 9.54
N PHE A 62 -9.73 12.41 8.64
CA PHE A 62 -8.41 12.98 8.96
C PHE A 62 -8.50 14.47 9.29
N HIS A 63 -9.31 15.24 8.56
CA HIS A 63 -9.47 16.68 8.82
C HIS A 63 -10.10 16.97 10.17
N ALA A 64 -11.06 16.14 10.60
CA ALA A 64 -11.78 16.33 11.86
C ALA A 64 -10.99 15.90 13.10
N MET A 65 -10.00 15.00 12.97
CA MET A 65 -9.16 14.63 14.11
C MET A 65 -8.16 15.72 14.50
N THR A 66 -7.88 15.82 15.79
CA THR A 66 -6.91 16.74 16.40
C THR A 66 -5.67 15.99 16.90
N LEU A 67 -4.57 16.71 17.12
CA LEU A 67 -3.38 16.11 17.76
C LEU A 67 -3.63 15.70 19.22
N ARG A 68 -4.63 16.29 19.89
CA ARG A 68 -5.06 15.87 21.22
C ARG A 68 -5.79 14.54 21.18
N ASP A 69 -6.64 14.32 20.18
CA ASP A 69 -7.24 13.00 19.94
C ASP A 69 -6.18 11.95 19.72
N LEU A 70 -5.15 12.27 18.92
CA LEU A 70 -4.03 11.39 18.66
C LEU A 70 -3.24 11.08 19.94
N CYS A 71 -2.99 12.07 20.79
CA CYS A 71 -2.35 11.83 22.09
C CYS A 71 -3.19 10.90 22.98
N SER A 72 -4.50 11.12 23.01
CA SER A 72 -5.45 10.32 23.79
C SER A 72 -5.50 8.86 23.32
N ASP A 73 -5.59 8.63 22.01
CA ASP A 73 -5.64 7.27 21.43
C ASP A 73 -4.28 6.55 21.50
N SER A 74 -3.20 7.26 21.21
CA SER A 74 -1.86 6.68 21.20
C SER A 74 -1.26 6.49 22.60
N GLY A 75 -1.76 7.19 23.62
CA GLY A 75 -1.18 7.25 24.96
C GLY A 75 0.14 8.02 25.02
N MET A 76 0.39 8.93 24.07
CA MET A 76 1.56 9.81 24.05
C MET A 76 1.23 11.17 24.68
N SER A 77 2.21 11.81 25.30
CA SER A 77 2.08 13.22 25.70
C SER A 77 2.22 14.13 24.48
N MET A 78 1.68 15.35 24.56
CA MET A 78 1.83 16.35 23.49
C MET A 78 3.31 16.60 23.14
N GLY A 79 4.17 16.80 24.15
CA GLY A 79 5.61 16.98 23.93
C GLY A 79 6.28 15.75 23.32
N GLY A 80 5.85 14.55 23.70
CA GLY A 80 6.31 13.30 23.10
C GLY A 80 5.90 13.15 21.65
N LEU A 81 4.68 13.56 21.28
CA LEU A 81 4.19 13.55 19.90
C LEU A 81 4.94 14.57 19.02
N TYR A 82 5.19 15.78 19.55
CA TYR A 82 5.95 16.81 18.86
C TYR A 82 7.41 16.45 18.57
N ALA A 83 7.95 15.41 19.22
CA ALA A 83 9.27 14.87 18.89
C ALA A 83 9.29 14.09 17.55
N TYR A 84 8.13 13.79 16.96
CA TYR A 84 7.98 13.05 15.70
C TYR A 84 7.33 13.86 14.58
N ILE A 85 6.38 14.73 14.90
CA ILE A 85 5.60 15.52 13.93
C ILE A 85 5.43 16.95 14.44
N ARG A 86 5.49 17.97 13.58
CA ARG A 86 5.26 19.38 13.98
C ARG A 86 3.80 19.79 13.82
N ASN A 87 3.11 19.21 12.85
CA ASN A 87 1.73 19.53 12.51
C ASN A 87 1.04 18.33 11.81
N LYS A 88 -0.19 18.52 11.33
CA LYS A 88 -0.93 17.48 10.61
C LYS A 88 -0.35 17.17 9.22
N ASP A 89 0.35 18.11 8.61
CA ASP A 89 1.00 17.91 7.31
C ASP A 89 2.17 16.92 7.43
N ASP A 90 3.00 17.08 8.48
CA ASP A 90 4.04 16.09 8.80
C ASP A 90 3.43 14.70 9.08
N LEU A 91 2.28 14.66 9.74
CA LEU A 91 1.60 13.41 10.07
C LEU A 91 1.09 12.69 8.81
N ILE A 92 0.45 13.40 7.88
CA ILE A 92 -0.02 12.77 6.64
C ILE A 92 1.15 12.33 5.76
N HIS A 93 2.23 13.12 5.71
CA HIS A 93 3.45 12.76 4.99
C HIS A 93 4.04 11.45 5.54
N LEU A 94 4.18 11.34 6.87
CA LEU A 94 4.70 10.15 7.54
C LEU A 94 3.88 8.90 7.19
N ILE A 95 2.55 9.00 7.23
CA ILE A 95 1.64 7.88 6.98
C ILE A 95 1.67 7.46 5.51
N GLN A 96 1.67 8.43 4.59
CA GLN A 96 1.73 8.15 3.17
C GLN A 96 3.08 7.51 2.79
N SER A 97 4.19 8.09 3.23
CA SER A 97 5.54 7.53 3.04
C SER A 97 5.61 6.08 3.50
N HIS A 98 5.10 5.77 4.70
CA HIS A 98 5.07 4.40 5.22
C HIS A 98 4.34 3.41 4.29
N GLY A 99 3.11 3.72 3.89
CA GLY A 99 2.33 2.78 3.08
C GLY A 99 2.78 2.70 1.62
N PHE A 100 3.35 3.77 1.08
CA PHE A 100 3.98 3.74 -0.24
C PHE A 100 5.24 2.89 -0.26
N THR A 101 6.14 3.05 0.72
CA THR A 101 7.37 2.25 0.82
C THR A 101 7.06 0.75 0.94
N ILE A 102 6.11 0.35 1.80
CA ILE A 102 5.74 -1.06 1.91
C ILE A 102 5.08 -1.59 0.64
N THR A 103 4.25 -0.79 -0.05
CA THR A 103 3.61 -1.20 -1.30
C THR A 103 4.66 -1.48 -2.38
N ARG A 104 5.57 -0.53 -2.60
CA ARG A 104 6.66 -0.66 -3.56
C ARG A 104 7.54 -1.87 -3.27
N ARG A 105 8.01 -2.01 -2.02
CA ARG A 105 8.87 -3.14 -1.61
C ARG A 105 8.19 -4.49 -1.80
N THR A 106 6.92 -4.59 -1.43
CA THR A 106 6.16 -5.82 -1.55
C THR A 106 6.01 -6.25 -3.01
N LEU A 107 5.62 -5.34 -3.89
CA LEU A 107 5.50 -5.64 -5.32
C LEU A 107 6.83 -6.09 -5.91
N LEU A 108 7.91 -5.32 -5.71
CA LEU A 108 9.23 -5.65 -6.25
C LEU A 108 9.77 -6.99 -5.74
N HIS A 109 9.54 -7.31 -4.46
CA HIS A 109 9.94 -8.60 -3.86
C HIS A 109 9.29 -9.78 -4.58
N TYR A 110 7.98 -9.69 -4.86
CA TYR A 110 7.23 -10.78 -5.48
C TYR A 110 7.29 -10.79 -7.02
N THR A 111 7.85 -9.78 -7.66
CA THR A 111 7.98 -9.73 -9.13
C THR A 111 9.41 -9.84 -9.64
N GLY A 112 10.42 -9.53 -8.81
CA GLY A 112 11.80 -9.33 -9.25
C GLY A 112 12.50 -10.58 -9.80
N GLU A 113 12.19 -11.76 -9.27
CA GLU A 113 12.83 -13.04 -9.64
C GLU A 113 11.90 -14.01 -10.38
N VAL A 114 10.73 -13.55 -10.85
CA VAL A 114 9.78 -14.42 -11.57
C VAL A 114 10.14 -14.41 -13.06
N ASP A 115 10.38 -15.58 -13.66
CA ASP A 115 10.76 -15.66 -15.08
C ASP A 115 9.55 -15.65 -16.02
N ASP A 116 8.52 -16.45 -15.71
CA ASP A 116 7.32 -16.53 -16.54
C ASP A 116 6.49 -15.25 -16.42
N VAL A 117 6.18 -14.62 -17.56
CA VAL A 117 5.49 -13.33 -17.61
C VAL A 117 4.07 -13.42 -17.02
N ARG A 118 3.36 -14.53 -17.21
CA ARG A 118 2.01 -14.71 -16.68
C ARG A 118 2.05 -14.86 -15.17
N ASP A 119 2.98 -15.65 -14.66
CA ASP A 119 3.20 -15.80 -13.22
C ASP A 119 3.66 -14.49 -12.59
N LYS A 120 4.49 -13.70 -13.28
CA LYS A 120 4.94 -12.38 -12.82
C LYS A 120 3.78 -11.41 -12.71
N LEU A 121 2.91 -11.34 -13.73
CA LEU A 121 1.72 -10.47 -13.72
C LEU A 121 0.78 -10.88 -12.58
N PHE A 122 0.53 -12.18 -12.44
CA PHE A 122 -0.34 -12.66 -11.38
C PHE A 122 0.25 -12.45 -9.98
N SER A 123 1.57 -12.58 -9.83
CA SER A 123 2.28 -12.27 -8.58
C SER A 123 2.16 -10.79 -8.22
N ALA A 124 2.27 -9.88 -9.20
CA ALA A 124 2.02 -8.45 -8.96
C ALA A 124 0.58 -8.17 -8.50
N ILE A 125 -0.41 -8.80 -9.15
CA ILE A 125 -1.84 -8.69 -8.80
C ILE A 125 -2.07 -9.17 -7.36
N LYS A 126 -1.60 -10.37 -7.02
CA LYS A 126 -1.72 -10.94 -5.67
C LYS A 126 -1.02 -10.08 -4.63
N ALA A 127 0.23 -9.67 -4.90
CA ALA A 127 1.03 -8.86 -3.98
C ALA A 127 0.30 -7.57 -3.59
N HIS A 128 -0.20 -6.83 -4.58
CA HIS A 128 -0.93 -5.60 -4.32
C HIS A 128 -2.29 -5.87 -3.65
N LEU A 129 -3.08 -6.84 -4.15
CA LEU A 129 -4.39 -7.15 -3.60
C LEU A 129 -4.30 -7.56 -2.14
N TYR A 130 -3.40 -8.49 -1.81
CA TYR A 130 -3.25 -9.03 -0.47
C TYR A 130 -2.68 -8.00 0.48
N LEU A 131 -1.77 -7.13 0.01
CA LEU A 131 -1.33 -5.99 0.80
C LEU A 131 -2.49 -5.04 1.10
N SER A 132 -3.36 -4.78 0.12
CA SER A 132 -4.53 -3.93 0.32
C SER A 132 -5.57 -4.55 1.26
N GLU A 133 -5.68 -5.88 1.31
CA GLU A 133 -6.50 -6.58 2.31
C GLU A 133 -5.89 -6.46 3.71
N LEU A 134 -4.57 -6.63 3.83
CA LEU A 134 -3.84 -6.54 5.10
C LEU A 134 -3.78 -5.11 5.67
N MET A 135 -3.66 -4.11 4.80
CA MET A 135 -3.49 -2.69 5.15
C MET A 135 -4.71 -1.85 4.77
N ARG A 136 -5.91 -2.44 4.80
CA ARG A 136 -7.15 -1.80 4.31
C ARG A 136 -7.37 -0.38 4.84
N ALA A 137 -7.13 -0.16 6.13
CA ALA A 137 -7.29 1.16 6.75
C ALA A 137 -6.39 2.23 6.11
N TRP A 138 -5.17 1.85 5.71
CA TRP A 138 -4.25 2.74 5.01
C TRP A 138 -4.64 2.97 3.55
N PHE A 139 -4.98 1.93 2.81
CA PHE A 139 -5.40 2.08 1.39
C PHE A 139 -6.68 2.91 1.26
N TYR A 140 -7.65 2.69 2.16
CA TYR A 140 -8.86 3.50 2.23
C TYR A 140 -8.54 4.96 2.57
N PHE A 141 -7.73 5.18 3.62
CA PHE A 141 -7.26 6.51 4.01
C PHE A 141 -6.55 7.23 2.86
N SER A 142 -5.59 6.57 2.20
CA SER A 142 -4.79 7.17 1.15
C SER A 142 -5.66 7.63 -0.03
N TYR A 143 -6.64 6.80 -0.42
CA TYR A 143 -7.60 7.15 -1.47
C TYR A 143 -8.49 8.35 -1.09
N MET A 144 -9.05 8.34 0.13
CA MET A 144 -9.97 9.37 0.57
C MET A 144 -9.31 10.75 0.72
N GLU A 145 -8.06 10.78 1.20
CA GLU A 145 -7.32 12.01 1.47
C GLU A 145 -6.54 12.53 0.26
N ALA A 146 -6.41 11.76 -0.83
CA ALA A 146 -5.60 12.13 -2.01
C ALA A 146 -5.94 13.52 -2.59
N LYS A 147 -7.22 13.92 -2.54
CA LYS A 147 -7.67 15.23 -3.07
C LYS A 147 -7.35 16.40 -2.14
N THR A 148 -7.17 16.14 -0.85
CA THR A 148 -6.97 17.15 0.19
C THR A 148 -5.52 17.26 0.64
N LEU A 149 -4.63 16.46 0.06
CA LEU A 149 -3.19 16.58 0.27
C LEU A 149 -2.68 17.97 -0.15
N PRO A 150 -1.73 18.56 0.60
CA PRO A 150 -1.03 19.73 0.12
C PRO A 150 -0.27 19.44 -1.18
N ALA A 151 0.04 20.48 -1.96
CA ALA A 151 0.53 20.33 -3.33
C ALA A 151 1.83 19.49 -3.47
N PRO A 152 2.84 19.59 -2.59
CA PRO A 152 4.00 18.70 -2.61
C PRO A 152 3.61 17.23 -2.42
N GLU A 153 2.85 16.91 -1.37
CA GLU A 153 2.47 15.55 -1.00
C GLU A 153 1.54 14.93 -2.06
N LYS A 154 0.69 15.75 -2.69
CA LYS A 154 -0.16 15.31 -3.80
C LYS A 154 0.68 14.89 -5.02
N ARG A 155 1.76 15.61 -5.32
CA ARG A 155 2.67 15.24 -6.43
C ARG A 155 3.39 13.93 -6.12
N ASP A 156 3.88 13.77 -4.90
CA ASP A 156 4.56 12.54 -4.48
C ASP A 156 3.59 11.34 -4.52
N ALA A 157 2.35 11.51 -4.06
CA ALA A 157 1.33 10.47 -4.11
C ALA A 157 1.00 10.03 -5.54
N VAL A 158 0.85 10.99 -6.47
CA VAL A 158 0.62 10.70 -7.89
C VAL A 158 1.82 9.98 -8.52
N ALA A 159 3.04 10.43 -8.23
CA ALA A 159 4.25 9.79 -8.76
C ALA A 159 4.38 8.34 -8.30
N ILE A 160 4.04 8.05 -7.04
CA ILE A 160 4.09 6.69 -6.51
C ILE A 160 2.94 5.85 -7.08
N GLU A 161 1.73 6.41 -7.23
CA GLU A 161 0.63 5.69 -7.88
C GLU A 161 1.00 5.26 -9.30
N LEU A 162 1.64 6.15 -10.06
CA LEU A 162 2.18 5.86 -11.39
C LEU A 162 3.28 4.80 -11.35
N GLU A 163 4.22 4.88 -10.40
CA GLU A 163 5.27 3.87 -10.25
C GLU A 163 4.70 2.47 -9.98
N ILE A 164 3.67 2.37 -9.14
CA ILE A 164 3.00 1.09 -8.89
C ILE A 164 2.26 0.59 -10.13
N GLU A 165 1.65 1.48 -10.91
CA GLU A 165 1.01 1.13 -12.18
C GLU A 165 2.04 0.68 -13.23
N ASP A 166 3.22 1.32 -13.26
CA ASP A 166 4.30 1.03 -14.20
C ASP A 166 4.87 -0.39 -14.01
N ILE A 167 4.78 -0.95 -12.79
CA ILE A 167 5.12 -2.37 -12.56
C ILE A 167 4.19 -3.29 -13.36
N PHE A 168 2.88 -3.03 -13.39
CA PHE A 168 1.95 -3.81 -14.21
C PHE A 168 2.16 -3.56 -15.69
N LEU A 169 2.39 -2.30 -16.07
CA LEU A 169 2.66 -1.92 -17.45
C LEU A 169 3.84 -2.71 -18.02
N GLY A 170 4.99 -2.67 -17.34
CA GLY A 170 6.22 -3.32 -17.83
C GLY A 170 6.02 -4.82 -18.06
N VAL A 171 5.35 -5.51 -17.14
CA VAL A 171 5.08 -6.96 -17.30
C VAL A 171 4.16 -7.23 -18.49
N ILE A 172 3.17 -6.37 -18.75
CA ILE A 172 2.28 -6.52 -19.92
C ILE A 172 3.04 -6.24 -21.22
N GLU A 173 3.89 -5.21 -21.25
CA GLU A 173 4.73 -4.88 -22.40
C GLU A 173 5.70 -6.01 -22.74
N ASP A 174 6.39 -6.57 -21.72
CA ASP A 174 7.27 -7.74 -21.86
C ASP A 174 6.53 -8.93 -22.50
N GLY A 175 5.30 -9.20 -22.06
CA GLY A 175 4.48 -10.28 -22.62
C GLY A 175 4.02 -10.04 -24.04
N ILE A 176 3.76 -8.78 -24.43
CA ILE A 176 3.45 -8.41 -25.81
C ILE A 176 4.69 -8.58 -26.69
N GLU A 177 5.86 -8.10 -26.25
CA GLU A 177 7.11 -8.21 -26.99
C GLU A 177 7.53 -9.68 -27.20
N ALA A 178 7.33 -10.52 -26.18
CA ALA A 178 7.58 -11.95 -26.27
C ALA A 178 6.54 -12.74 -27.10
N GLY A 179 5.49 -12.08 -27.61
CA GLY A 179 4.40 -12.73 -28.36
C GLY A 179 3.49 -13.61 -27.51
N LEU A 180 3.55 -13.50 -26.18
CA LEU A 180 2.71 -14.23 -25.23
C LEU A 180 1.34 -13.57 -25.03
N TYR A 181 1.28 -12.25 -25.19
CA TYR A 181 0.04 -11.47 -25.14
C TYR A 181 -0.27 -10.83 -26.50
N ARG A 182 -1.56 -10.65 -26.79
CA ARG A 182 -2.05 -9.88 -27.94
C ARG A 182 -1.60 -8.41 -27.82
N PRO A 183 -1.33 -7.73 -28.94
CA PRO A 183 -0.95 -6.32 -28.94
C PRO A 183 -2.13 -5.44 -28.53
N ARG A 184 -2.25 -5.17 -27.23
CA ARG A 184 -3.27 -4.32 -26.60
C ARG A 184 -2.63 -3.00 -26.13
N ASN A 185 -3.48 -2.05 -25.73
CA ASN A 185 -3.01 -0.86 -25.02
C ASN A 185 -2.59 -1.24 -23.59
N ALA A 186 -1.30 -1.54 -23.40
CA ALA A 186 -0.76 -2.04 -22.13
C ALA A 186 -1.01 -1.08 -20.96
N ARG A 187 -0.86 0.23 -21.19
CA ARG A 187 -1.17 1.27 -20.17
C ARG A 187 -2.61 1.19 -19.70
N LEU A 188 -3.56 1.12 -20.64
CA LEU A 188 -4.97 1.03 -20.29
C LEU A 188 -5.28 -0.27 -19.51
N VAL A 189 -4.66 -1.40 -19.89
CA VAL A 189 -4.81 -2.66 -19.14
C VAL A 189 -4.26 -2.53 -17.72
N ALA A 190 -3.07 -1.95 -17.55
CA ALA A 190 -2.48 -1.67 -16.23
C ALA A 190 -3.41 -0.79 -15.36
N SER A 191 -3.97 0.29 -15.92
CA SER A 191 -4.93 1.14 -15.22
C SER A 191 -6.21 0.37 -14.85
N MET A 192 -6.69 -0.56 -15.69
CA MET A 192 -7.85 -1.40 -15.38
C MET A 192 -7.57 -2.42 -14.29
N ILE A 193 -6.38 -3.04 -14.27
CA ILE A 193 -5.94 -3.88 -13.15
C ILE A 193 -6.00 -3.06 -11.86
N LYS A 194 -5.41 -1.86 -11.87
CA LYS A 194 -5.44 -0.98 -10.70
C LYS A 194 -6.86 -0.68 -10.23
N ALA A 195 -7.77 -0.34 -11.15
CA ALA A 195 -9.17 -0.05 -10.82
C ALA A 195 -9.88 -1.26 -10.18
N LEU A 196 -9.66 -2.48 -10.68
CA LEU A 196 -10.20 -3.71 -10.09
C LEU A 196 -9.68 -3.91 -8.65
N LEU A 197 -8.37 -3.74 -8.45
CA LEU A 197 -7.76 -3.83 -7.13
C LEU A 197 -8.28 -2.76 -6.16
N GLN A 198 -8.57 -1.55 -6.65
CA GLN A 198 -9.18 -0.48 -5.87
C GLN A 198 -10.63 -0.79 -5.45
N ASP A 199 -11.43 -1.40 -6.34
CA ASP A 199 -12.81 -1.80 -6.02
C ASP A 199 -12.85 -2.73 -4.80
N TRP A 200 -11.89 -3.65 -4.68
CA TRP A 200 -11.81 -4.59 -3.55
C TRP A 200 -11.82 -3.89 -2.19
N TYR A 201 -10.89 -2.96 -1.96
CA TYR A 201 -10.74 -2.32 -0.65
C TYR A 201 -11.69 -1.14 -0.44
N LEU A 202 -12.15 -0.47 -1.51
CA LEU A 202 -13.12 0.63 -1.43
C LEU A 202 -14.57 0.16 -1.30
N LYS A 203 -14.91 -0.98 -1.92
CA LYS A 203 -16.26 -1.56 -1.94
C LYS A 203 -16.33 -2.89 -1.21
N ARG A 204 -15.45 -3.12 -0.22
CA ARG A 204 -15.31 -4.41 0.49
C ARG A 204 -16.62 -5.06 0.96
N ARG A 205 -17.62 -4.24 1.33
CA ARG A 205 -18.97 -4.70 1.68
C ARG A 205 -19.60 -5.57 0.58
N LYS A 206 -19.51 -5.19 -0.69
CA LYS A 206 -20.06 -5.93 -1.84
C LYS A 206 -19.58 -7.38 -1.84
N TYR A 207 -18.27 -7.56 -1.69
CA TYR A 207 -17.63 -8.88 -1.71
C TYR A 207 -17.86 -9.68 -0.43
N ARG A 208 -17.89 -9.01 0.72
CA ARG A 208 -18.25 -9.65 1.99
C ARG A 208 -19.69 -10.19 1.96
N ASP A 209 -20.64 -9.39 1.49
CA ASP A 209 -22.06 -9.76 1.43
C ASP A 209 -22.28 -10.92 0.42
N GLN A 210 -21.35 -11.12 -0.53
CA GLN A 210 -21.31 -12.25 -1.47
C GLN A 210 -20.48 -13.44 -0.98
N ASN A 211 -19.87 -13.37 0.21
CA ASN A 211 -18.94 -14.38 0.75
C ASN A 211 -17.73 -14.68 -0.15
N VAL A 212 -17.21 -13.67 -0.84
CA VAL A 212 -16.01 -13.80 -1.70
C VAL A 212 -14.75 -13.62 -0.85
N ALA A 213 -13.87 -14.62 -0.84
CA ALA A 213 -12.56 -14.51 -0.22
C ALA A 213 -11.57 -13.72 -1.11
N VAL A 214 -10.51 -13.18 -0.52
CA VAL A 214 -9.52 -12.40 -1.27
C VAL A 214 -8.77 -13.26 -2.30
N ASP A 215 -8.53 -14.54 -1.99
CA ASP A 215 -7.91 -15.49 -2.91
C ASP A 215 -8.81 -15.78 -4.13
N ASP A 216 -10.12 -15.95 -3.91
CA ASP A 216 -11.10 -16.12 -4.99
C ASP A 216 -11.15 -14.89 -5.89
N TYR A 217 -11.10 -13.69 -5.28
CA TYR A 217 -11.07 -12.43 -6.03
C TYR A 217 -9.77 -12.29 -6.84
N ALA A 218 -8.63 -12.71 -6.28
CA ALA A 218 -7.35 -12.70 -7.00
C ALA A 218 -7.40 -13.59 -8.24
N ALA A 219 -7.92 -14.82 -8.09
CA ALA A 219 -8.10 -15.75 -9.20
C ALA A 219 -9.05 -15.18 -10.27
N PHE A 220 -10.17 -14.60 -9.85
CA PHE A 220 -11.10 -13.94 -10.76
C PHE A 220 -10.46 -12.80 -11.56
N VAL A 221 -9.70 -11.91 -10.89
CA VAL A 221 -9.00 -10.81 -11.58
C VAL A 221 -8.00 -11.35 -12.59
N ARG A 222 -7.22 -12.38 -12.24
CA ARG A 222 -6.30 -13.04 -13.17
C ARG A 222 -7.06 -13.54 -14.39
N ASP A 223 -8.12 -14.32 -14.20
CA ASP A 223 -8.84 -14.96 -15.29
C ASP A 223 -9.46 -13.93 -16.25
N VAL A 224 -9.98 -12.81 -15.72
CA VAL A 224 -10.50 -11.68 -16.53
C VAL A 224 -9.39 -11.03 -17.36
N ILE A 225 -8.24 -10.75 -16.74
CA ILE A 225 -7.12 -10.06 -17.42
C ILE A 225 -6.48 -10.97 -18.46
N GLU A 226 -6.23 -12.23 -18.14
CA GLU A 226 -5.68 -13.20 -19.09
C GLU A 226 -6.63 -13.44 -20.26
N SER A 227 -7.95 -13.52 -20.04
CA SER A 227 -8.92 -13.66 -21.13
C SER A 227 -8.90 -12.50 -22.13
N TYR A 228 -8.48 -11.32 -21.69
CA TYR A 228 -8.36 -10.14 -22.55
C TYR A 228 -7.01 -10.07 -23.28
N LEU A 229 -5.94 -10.51 -22.61
CA LEU A 229 -4.57 -10.47 -23.11
C LEU A 229 -4.24 -11.65 -24.03
N LEU A 230 -4.77 -12.84 -23.81
CA LEU A 230 -4.59 -14.05 -24.64
C LEU A 230 -5.56 -14.08 -25.82
#